data_AF-A0A942SNA3-F1
#
_entry.id   AF-A0A942SNA3-F1
#
_cell.length_a   1.000
_cell.length_b   1.000
_cell.length_c   1.000
_cell.angle_alpha   90.00
_cell.angle_beta   90.00
_cell.angle_gamma   90.00
#
_symmetry.space_group_name_H-M   'P 1'
#
loop_
_entity.id
_entity.type
_entity.pdbx_description
1 polymer ?
#
loop_
_entity_poly.entity_id
_entity_poly.type
_entity_poly.pdbx_seq_one_letter_code
_entity_poly.pdbx_strand_id
1 'polypeptide(L)'
;MGLLTAFKVFFKAFKDPQGAQQFLEGQTPHKQLPQQESDPSHLRLLAILQRTGRFVDFIQEDISSFDDAQVGAAVRQIHQECQKTLADLVAIRPLLDESEGSKIQITAGYDPSMYKLVGHLQGTPPFSGTIIHRGWKAYKKSLPKKGDAHLDEIICPAEIDVTSKS
;
A
#
# COMPACT_ATOMS: atom_id res chain seq x y z
N MET A 1 -28.47 -15.62 36.83
CA MET A 1 -27.05 -15.92 36.49
C MET A 1 -26.25 -16.12 37.78
N GLY A 2 -26.68 -17.06 38.62
CA GLY A 2 -26.27 -17.14 40.02
C GLY A 2 -25.96 -18.58 40.44
N LEU A 3 -25.06 -18.71 41.40
CA LEU A 3 -24.56 -19.93 42.07
C LEU A 3 -23.84 -20.98 41.22
N LEU A 4 -24.38 -21.42 40.07
CA LEU A 4 -23.81 -22.54 39.30
C LEU A 4 -22.43 -22.22 38.69
N THR A 5 -22.19 -20.96 38.33
CA THR A 5 -20.90 -20.50 37.76
C THR A 5 -19.81 -20.40 38.84
N ALA A 6 -20.17 -19.92 40.03
CA ALA A 6 -19.25 -19.82 41.17
C ALA A 6 -18.81 -21.21 41.65
N PHE A 7 -19.71 -22.19 41.67
CA PHE A 7 -19.40 -23.57 42.05
C PHE A 7 -18.45 -24.28 41.06
N LYS A 8 -18.61 -24.03 39.75
CA LYS A 8 -17.71 -24.58 38.72
C LYS A 8 -16.31 -23.97 38.81
N VAL A 9 -16.21 -22.68 39.11
CA VAL A 9 -14.93 -22.01 39.32
C VAL A 9 -14.26 -22.53 40.60
N PHE A 10 -15.02 -22.73 41.68
CA PHE A 10 -14.53 -23.29 42.94
C PHE A 10 -13.97 -24.72 42.78
N PHE A 11 -14.69 -25.62 42.10
CA PHE A 11 -14.20 -26.99 41.85
C PHE A 11 -13.02 -27.04 40.88
N LYS A 12 -12.93 -26.10 39.93
CA LYS A 12 -11.77 -25.99 39.03
C LYS A 12 -10.52 -25.50 39.77
N ALA A 13 -10.66 -24.55 40.69
CA ALA A 13 -9.58 -24.11 41.57
C ALA A 13 -9.13 -25.20 42.56
N PHE A 14 -10.05 -26.05 43.04
CA PHE A 14 -9.71 -27.17 43.93
C PHE A 14 -8.95 -28.31 43.21
N LYS A 15 -9.23 -28.52 41.91
CA LYS A 15 -8.51 -29.50 41.07
C LYS A 15 -7.17 -29.00 40.52
N ASP A 16 -6.95 -27.69 40.49
CA ASP A 16 -5.73 -27.07 39.97
C ASP A 16 -5.33 -25.86 40.85
N PRO A 17 -4.71 -26.12 42.02
CA PRO A 17 -4.30 -25.07 42.95
C PRO A 17 -3.28 -24.10 42.35
N GLN A 18 -2.43 -24.60 41.44
CA GLN A 18 -1.39 -23.81 40.78
C GLN A 18 -1.98 -22.88 39.71
N GLY A 19 -2.91 -23.37 38.88
CA GLY A 19 -3.61 -22.54 37.89
C GLY A 19 -4.49 -21.45 38.53
N ALA A 20 -5.05 -21.70 39.71
CA ALA A 20 -5.78 -20.69 40.48
C ALA A 20 -4.85 -19.61 41.05
N GLN A 21 -3.65 -19.98 41.52
CA GLN A 21 -2.63 -19.03 41.95
C GLN A 21 -2.16 -18.14 40.79
N GLN A 22 -1.88 -18.73 39.61
CA GLN A 22 -1.49 -17.98 38.41
C GLN A 22 -2.55 -16.97 37.94
N PHE A 23 -3.83 -17.32 38.08
CA PHE A 23 -4.94 -16.42 37.77
C PHE A 23 -5.07 -15.26 38.77
N LEU A 24 -4.86 -15.52 40.06
CA LEU A 24 -4.87 -14.49 41.12
C LEU A 24 -3.61 -13.60 41.09
N GLU A 25 -2.48 -14.15 40.65
CA GLU A 25 -1.19 -13.45 40.48
C GLU A 25 -1.13 -12.61 39.20
N GLY A 26 -2.23 -12.51 38.44
CA GLY A 26 -2.34 -11.61 37.28
C GLY A 26 -1.55 -12.06 36.05
N GLN A 27 -1.02 -13.29 36.04
CA GLN A 27 -0.36 -13.87 34.87
C GLN A 27 -1.41 -14.38 33.89
N THR A 28 -2.07 -13.45 33.20
CA THR A 28 -2.79 -13.79 31.98
C THR A 28 -1.76 -14.26 30.94
N PRO A 29 -1.96 -15.41 30.27
CA PRO A 29 -1.13 -15.79 29.13
C PRO A 29 -1.24 -14.65 28.11
N HIS A 30 -0.16 -13.89 27.93
CA HIS A 30 -0.08 -12.92 26.85
C HIS A 30 -0.11 -13.72 25.56
N LYS A 31 -1.32 -13.86 25.00
CA LYS A 31 -1.52 -14.27 23.62
C LYS A 31 -0.79 -13.22 22.79
N GLN A 32 0.46 -13.51 22.41
CA GLN A 32 1.19 -12.72 21.44
C GLN A 32 0.26 -12.60 20.23
N LEU A 33 -0.24 -11.38 19.99
CA LEU A 33 -0.90 -11.10 18.73
C LEU A 33 0.09 -11.48 17.62
N PRO A 34 -0.36 -12.12 16.53
CA PRO A 34 0.52 -12.41 15.41
C PRO A 34 1.23 -11.10 15.04
N GLN A 35 2.56 -11.08 15.14
CA GLN A 35 3.35 -10.00 14.58
C GLN A 35 3.03 -10.00 13.09
N GLN A 36 2.31 -8.97 12.65
CA GLN A 36 2.02 -8.77 11.24
C GLN A 36 3.39 -8.56 10.57
N GLU A 37 3.89 -9.57 9.86
CA GLU A 37 5.08 -9.40 9.02
C GLU A 37 4.77 -8.24 8.06
N SER A 38 5.47 -7.12 8.22
CA SER A 38 5.33 -5.98 7.31
C SER A 38 5.86 -6.40 5.94
N ASP A 39 5.07 -6.19 4.88
CA ASP A 39 5.55 -6.34 3.51
C ASP A 39 6.15 -5.01 3.02
N PRO A 40 7.48 -4.88 2.88
CA PRO A 40 8.15 -3.67 2.40
C PRO A 40 8.07 -3.53 0.87
N SER A 41 7.09 -4.15 0.19
CA SER A 41 6.92 -4.07 -1.27
C SER A 41 6.80 -2.63 -1.80
N HIS A 42 6.15 -1.75 -1.05
CA HIS A 42 6.06 -0.34 -1.39
C HIS A 42 7.43 0.37 -1.37
N LEU A 43 8.27 0.11 -0.36
CA LEU A 43 9.64 0.66 -0.30
C LEU A 43 10.53 0.12 -1.41
N ARG A 44 10.38 -1.16 -1.75
CA ARG A 44 11.11 -1.78 -2.88
C ARG A 44 10.78 -1.11 -4.21
N LEU A 45 9.50 -0.81 -4.46
CA LEU A 45 9.10 -0.07 -5.66
C LEU A 45 9.74 1.32 -5.69
N LEU A 46 9.72 2.05 -4.57
CA LEU A 46 10.35 3.37 -4.46
C LEU A 46 11.86 3.30 -4.71
N ALA A 47 12.56 2.32 -4.13
CA ALA A 47 13.99 2.14 -4.33
C ALA A 47 14.35 1.88 -5.80
N ILE A 48 13.53 1.09 -6.50
CA ILE A 48 13.73 0.83 -7.94
C ILE A 48 13.50 2.12 -8.74
N LEU A 49 12.42 2.85 -8.49
CA LEU A 49 12.11 4.10 -9.18
C LEU A 49 13.15 5.20 -8.91
N GLN A 50 13.68 5.26 -7.69
CA GLN A 50 14.75 6.17 -7.32
C GLN A 50 16.03 5.85 -8.10
N ARG A 51 16.44 4.57 -8.14
CA ARG A 51 17.66 4.14 -8.83
C ARG A 51 17.59 4.34 -10.35
N THR A 52 16.43 4.14 -10.97
CA THR A 52 16.30 4.25 -12.44
C THR A 52 15.99 5.66 -12.90
N GLY A 53 15.17 6.40 -12.16
CA GLY A 53 14.62 7.68 -12.62
C GLY A 53 14.77 8.86 -11.67
N ARG A 54 15.44 8.72 -10.51
CA ARG A 54 15.53 9.76 -9.47
C ARG A 54 14.16 10.27 -9.00
N PHE A 55 13.17 9.37 -8.95
CA PHE A 55 11.79 9.73 -8.65
C PHE A 55 11.62 10.43 -7.30
N VAL A 56 12.29 9.93 -6.25
CA VAL A 56 12.15 10.49 -4.90
C VAL A 56 12.84 11.85 -4.84
N ASP A 57 14.03 12.00 -5.42
CA ASP A 57 14.69 13.31 -5.52
C ASP A 57 13.78 14.32 -6.21
N PHE A 58 13.19 13.93 -7.34
CA PHE A 58 12.37 14.83 -8.16
C PHE A 58 11.13 15.36 -7.42
N ILE A 59 10.41 14.49 -6.69
CA ILE A 59 9.20 14.89 -5.96
C ILE A 59 9.53 15.72 -4.71
N GLN A 60 10.72 15.53 -4.13
CA GLN A 60 11.17 16.26 -2.95
C GLN A 60 11.82 17.62 -3.29
N GLU A 61 12.20 17.83 -4.55
CA GLU A 61 12.78 19.08 -5.02
C GLU A 61 11.76 20.22 -5.04
N ASP A 62 12.15 21.40 -4.52
CA ASP A 62 11.33 22.61 -4.66
C ASP A 62 11.55 23.24 -6.04
N ILE A 63 10.61 22.98 -6.94
CA ILE A 63 10.69 23.47 -8.31
C ILE A 63 10.19 24.92 -8.49
N SER A 64 9.73 25.60 -7.43
CA SER A 64 9.06 26.92 -7.53
C SER A 64 9.93 28.03 -8.11
N SER A 65 11.25 27.89 -8.00
CA SER A 65 12.23 28.88 -8.46
C SER A 65 12.72 28.67 -9.90
N PHE A 66 12.36 27.55 -10.53
CA PHE A 66 12.80 27.22 -11.89
C PHE A 66 11.77 27.67 -12.93
N ASP A 67 12.25 28.03 -14.12
CA ASP A 67 11.37 28.29 -15.26
C ASP A 67 10.96 26.99 -15.99
N ASP A 68 9.94 27.10 -16.85
CA ASP A 68 9.40 25.97 -17.61
C ASP A 68 10.44 25.26 -18.49
N ALA A 69 11.45 25.99 -18.99
CA ALA A 69 12.48 25.40 -19.85
C ALA A 69 13.46 24.57 -19.03
N GLN A 70 13.87 25.08 -17.85
CA GLN A 70 14.73 24.38 -16.90
C GLN A 70 14.04 23.11 -16.37
N VAL A 71 12.78 23.23 -15.95
CA VAL A 71 11.98 22.07 -15.51
C VAL A 71 11.80 21.08 -16.66
N GLY A 72 11.42 21.56 -17.84
CA GLY A 72 11.17 20.72 -19.01
C GLY A 72 12.40 19.92 -19.47
N ALA A 73 13.60 20.49 -19.34
CA ALA A 73 14.84 19.81 -19.71
C ALA A 73 15.14 18.62 -18.78
N ALA A 74 14.99 18.80 -17.46
CA ALA A 74 15.28 17.75 -16.47
C ALA A 74 14.18 16.67 -16.38
N VAL A 75 12.90 17.09 -16.40
CA VAL A 75 11.76 16.20 -16.15
C VAL A 75 11.57 15.16 -17.24
N ARG A 76 11.89 15.48 -18.50
CA ARG A 76 11.68 14.54 -19.63
C ARG A 76 12.41 13.22 -19.41
N GLN A 77 13.66 13.27 -18.95
CA GLN A 77 14.45 12.07 -18.69
C GLN A 77 13.90 11.29 -17.49
N ILE A 78 13.62 11.97 -16.37
CA ILE A 78 13.03 11.39 -15.16
C ILE A 78 11.71 10.66 -15.50
N HIS A 79 10.84 11.33 -16.25
CA HIS A 79 9.56 10.79 -16.70
C HIS A 79 9.75 9.54 -17.57
N GLN A 80 10.65 9.58 -18.56
CA GLN A 80 10.91 8.45 -19.46
C GLN A 80 11.41 7.21 -18.70
N GLU A 81 12.36 7.38 -17.79
CA GLU A 81 12.92 6.25 -17.02
C GLU A 81 11.91 5.69 -16.01
N CYS A 82 11.13 6.54 -15.34
CA CYS A 82 10.05 6.10 -14.46
C CYS A 82 8.96 5.35 -15.25
N GLN A 83 8.56 5.86 -16.41
CA GLN A 83 7.56 5.23 -17.28
C GLN A 83 8.02 3.83 -17.72
N LYS A 84 9.26 3.72 -18.20
CA LYS A 84 9.86 2.44 -18.61
C LYS A 84 9.88 1.45 -17.45
N THR A 85 10.33 1.90 -16.28
CA THR A 85 10.38 1.08 -15.06
C THR A 85 8.99 0.55 -14.67
N LEU A 86 7.97 1.41 -14.68
CA LEU A 86 6.59 1.00 -14.37
C LEU A 86 6.00 0.08 -15.43
N ALA A 87 6.33 0.28 -16.71
CA ALA A 87 5.92 -0.62 -17.79
C ALA A 87 6.49 -2.02 -17.57
N ASP A 88 7.76 -2.12 -17.18
CA ASP A 88 8.45 -3.40 -16.95
C ASP A 88 7.95 -4.13 -15.70
N LEU A 89 7.58 -3.40 -14.64
CA LEU A 89 7.20 -3.99 -13.35
C LEU A 89 5.69 -4.26 -13.22
N VAL A 90 4.87 -3.31 -13.68
CA VAL A 90 3.44 -3.25 -13.38
C VAL A 90 2.57 -3.24 -14.65
N ALA A 91 3.10 -2.78 -15.78
CA ALA A 91 2.38 -2.64 -17.05
C ALA A 91 1.00 -1.98 -16.86
N ILE A 92 1.00 -0.73 -16.39
CA ILE A 92 -0.22 0.02 -16.06
C ILE A 92 -1.03 0.28 -17.33
N ARG A 93 -2.33 -0.07 -17.31
CA ARG A 93 -3.27 0.11 -18.44
C ARG A 93 -4.59 0.70 -17.96
N PRO A 94 -5.39 1.33 -18.85
CA PRO A 94 -6.74 1.73 -18.51
C PRO A 94 -7.55 0.55 -17.93
N LEU A 95 -8.35 0.82 -16.90
CA LEU A 95 -9.25 -0.20 -16.35
C LEU A 95 -10.45 -0.42 -17.27
N LEU A 96 -10.99 0.66 -17.84
CA LEU A 96 -12.03 0.64 -18.87
C LEU A 96 -11.41 0.86 -20.26
N ASP A 97 -11.87 0.08 -21.23
CA ASP A 97 -11.40 0.14 -22.63
C ASP A 97 -12.06 1.31 -23.38
N GLU A 98 -13.27 1.70 -22.97
CA GLU A 98 -13.99 2.83 -23.52
C GLU A 98 -13.29 4.16 -23.21
N SER A 99 -13.40 5.11 -24.14
CA SER A 99 -12.81 6.44 -23.96
C SER A 99 -13.50 7.26 -22.87
N GLU A 100 -12.77 8.20 -22.29
CA GLU A 100 -13.36 9.27 -21.49
C GLU A 100 -14.35 10.05 -22.36
N GLY A 101 -15.52 10.39 -21.81
CA GLY A 101 -16.64 10.95 -22.54
C GLY A 101 -17.63 9.92 -23.12
N SER A 102 -17.29 8.62 -23.11
CA SER A 102 -18.24 7.57 -23.52
C SER A 102 -19.34 7.36 -22.49
N LYS A 103 -20.56 7.10 -22.96
CA LYS A 103 -21.69 6.70 -22.11
C LYS A 103 -21.62 5.21 -21.80
N ILE A 104 -21.78 4.86 -20.53
CA ILE A 104 -21.85 3.47 -20.07
C ILE A 104 -23.03 3.27 -19.12
N GLN A 105 -23.46 2.02 -19.00
CA GLN A 105 -24.49 1.60 -18.06
C GLN A 105 -23.87 0.72 -16.96
N ILE A 106 -24.10 1.09 -15.71
CA ILE A 106 -23.64 0.35 -14.54
C ILE A 106 -24.82 -0.44 -13.98
N THR A 107 -24.75 -1.75 -14.07
CA THR A 107 -25.83 -2.65 -13.64
C THR A 107 -25.87 -2.84 -12.13
N ALA A 108 -26.95 -3.45 -11.63
CA ALA A 108 -27.00 -3.90 -10.24
C ALA A 108 -25.87 -4.90 -9.96
N GLY A 109 -25.31 -4.85 -8.74
CA GLY A 109 -24.20 -5.72 -8.34
C GLY A 109 -22.83 -5.32 -8.93
N TYR A 110 -22.66 -4.07 -9.38
CA TYR A 110 -21.36 -3.58 -9.84
C TYR A 110 -20.30 -3.64 -8.73
N ASP A 111 -19.04 -3.82 -9.11
CA ASP A 111 -17.91 -3.85 -8.19
C ASP A 111 -17.48 -2.41 -7.81
N PRO A 112 -17.61 -2.00 -6.53
CA PRO A 112 -17.21 -0.66 -6.09
C PRO A 112 -15.69 -0.40 -6.18
N SER A 113 -14.87 -1.45 -6.31
CA SER A 113 -13.43 -1.30 -6.55
C SER A 113 -13.11 -0.92 -8.00
N MET A 114 -14.04 -1.20 -8.93
CA MET A 114 -13.90 -0.83 -10.35
C MET A 114 -14.57 0.50 -10.69
N TYR A 115 -15.72 0.80 -10.09
CA TYR A 115 -16.51 1.98 -10.42
C TYR A 115 -16.73 2.89 -9.22
N LYS A 116 -16.15 4.10 -9.29
CA LYS A 116 -16.51 5.20 -8.40
C LYS A 116 -17.61 6.04 -9.04
N LEU A 117 -18.84 5.87 -8.57
CA LEU A 117 -19.98 6.67 -9.03
C LEU A 117 -19.92 8.08 -8.41
N VAL A 118 -20.05 9.12 -9.24
CA VAL A 118 -20.00 10.53 -8.81
C VAL A 118 -21.23 11.26 -9.35
N GLY A 119 -21.81 12.15 -8.55
CA GLY A 119 -22.98 12.97 -8.92
C GLY A 119 -24.25 12.61 -8.12
N HIS A 120 -25.40 12.96 -8.69
CA HIS A 120 -26.71 12.70 -8.06
C HIS A 120 -27.13 11.25 -8.27
N LEU A 121 -26.79 10.39 -7.30
CA LEU A 121 -27.19 8.99 -7.28
C LEU A 121 -28.56 8.85 -6.63
N GLN A 122 -29.63 9.02 -7.42
CA GLN A 122 -30.99 8.73 -7.00
C GLN A 122 -31.49 7.44 -7.63
N GLY A 123 -32.20 6.63 -6.85
CA GLY A 123 -32.74 5.34 -7.27
C GLY A 123 -31.73 4.19 -7.15
N THR A 124 -32.14 3.04 -7.67
CA THR A 124 -31.34 1.81 -7.72
C THR A 124 -30.76 1.62 -9.12
N PRO A 125 -29.64 0.87 -9.27
CA PRO A 125 -29.16 0.48 -10.59
C PRO A 125 -30.26 -0.15 -11.46
N PRO A 126 -30.16 -0.06 -12.79
CA PRO A 126 -28.99 0.38 -13.53
C PRO A 126 -28.81 1.91 -13.55
N PHE A 127 -27.57 2.37 -13.38
CA PHE A 127 -27.20 3.77 -13.56
C PHE A 127 -26.65 4.00 -14.96
N SER A 128 -26.95 5.14 -15.56
CA SER A 128 -26.31 5.58 -16.81
C SER A 128 -25.41 6.76 -16.52
N GLY A 129 -24.15 6.67 -16.96
CA GLY A 129 -23.14 7.68 -16.68
C GLY A 129 -22.21 7.90 -17.87
N THR A 130 -21.40 8.95 -17.78
CA THR A 130 -20.32 9.22 -18.73
C THR A 130 -18.99 8.94 -18.04
N ILE A 131 -18.07 8.26 -18.71
CA ILE A 131 -16.73 8.00 -18.17
C ILE A 131 -15.98 9.32 -18.03
N ILE A 132 -15.68 9.73 -16.80
CA ILE A 132 -14.87 10.92 -16.51
C ILE A 132 -13.38 10.55 -16.52
N HIS A 133 -13.02 9.40 -15.95
CA HIS A 133 -11.67 8.87 -15.92
C HIS A 133 -11.74 7.35 -16.01
N ARG A 134 -10.94 6.75 -16.90
CA ARG A 134 -11.00 5.30 -17.19
C ARG A 134 -10.48 4.40 -16.07
N GLY A 135 -9.83 4.98 -15.07
CA GLY A 135 -9.12 4.23 -14.03
C GLY A 135 -7.84 3.59 -14.56
N TRP A 136 -7.06 3.04 -13.64
CA TRP A 136 -5.79 2.36 -13.95
C TRP A 136 -5.80 0.97 -13.35
N LYS A 137 -5.31 -0.01 -14.11
CA LYS A 137 -5.17 -1.41 -13.69
C LYS A 137 -3.72 -1.86 -13.89
N ALA A 138 -3.19 -2.52 -12.87
CA ALA A 138 -1.93 -3.25 -12.99
C ALA A 138 -2.14 -4.52 -13.83
N TYR A 139 -1.46 -4.62 -14.97
CA TYR A 139 -1.54 -5.79 -15.86
C TYR A 139 -0.44 -6.82 -15.57
N LYS A 140 0.63 -6.38 -14.88
CA LYS A 140 1.73 -7.19 -14.39
C LYS A 140 1.93 -6.94 -12.90
N LYS A 141 2.43 -7.95 -12.18
CA LYS A 141 2.75 -7.88 -10.74
C LYS A 141 4.15 -8.44 -10.51
N SER A 142 5.14 -7.93 -11.22
CA SER A 142 6.50 -8.51 -11.26
C SER A 142 7.52 -7.72 -10.44
N LEU A 143 7.13 -7.26 -9.26
CA LEU A 143 8.09 -6.65 -8.35
C LEU A 143 9.09 -7.74 -7.88
N PRO A 144 10.41 -7.51 -8.00
CA PRO A 144 11.41 -8.46 -7.51
C PRO A 144 11.18 -8.81 -6.04
N LYS A 145 11.28 -10.10 -5.71
CA LYS A 145 11.22 -10.58 -4.31
C LYS A 145 12.42 -10.01 -3.53
N LYS A 146 12.29 -9.92 -2.20
CA LYS A 146 13.28 -9.33 -1.29
C LYS A 146 14.69 -9.85 -1.64
N GLY A 147 15.58 -8.92 -1.98
CA GLY A 147 17.02 -9.13 -2.02
C GLY A 147 17.63 -8.28 -0.92
N ASP A 148 18.46 -8.90 -0.08
CA ASP A 148 19.10 -8.40 1.14
C ASP A 148 18.24 -7.65 2.18
N ALA A 149 18.54 -7.91 3.45
CA ALA A 149 17.75 -7.53 4.63
C ALA A 149 17.65 -6.02 4.92
N HIS A 150 18.27 -5.16 4.10
CA HIS A 150 18.42 -3.72 4.39
C HIS A 150 17.37 -2.81 3.75
N LEU A 151 16.50 -3.33 2.87
CA LEU A 151 15.46 -2.54 2.20
C LEU A 151 14.24 -2.22 3.09
N ASP A 152 14.29 -2.58 4.38
CA ASP A 152 13.14 -2.43 5.27
C ASP A 152 12.93 -0.95 5.70
N GLU A 153 13.96 -0.08 5.59
CA GLU A 153 13.86 1.36 5.91
C GLU A 153 14.63 2.29 4.94
N ILE A 154 15.69 1.80 4.27
CA ILE A 154 16.56 2.63 3.44
C ILE A 154 16.17 2.51 1.96
N ILE A 155 15.70 3.61 1.36
CA ILE A 155 15.29 3.68 -0.06
C ILE A 155 16.50 3.86 -0.98
N CYS A 156 17.43 4.73 -0.61
CA CYS A 156 18.66 5.03 -1.34
C CYS A 156 19.77 5.30 -0.31
N PRO A 157 20.97 4.71 -0.44
CA PRO A 157 22.09 5.03 0.42
C PRO A 157 22.54 6.48 0.18
N ALA A 158 23.10 7.12 1.20
CA ALA A 158 23.81 8.38 1.02
C ALA A 158 25.10 8.15 0.23
N GLU A 159 25.41 9.05 -0.70
CA GLU A 159 26.66 9.04 -1.46
C GLU A 159 27.67 9.97 -0.78
N ILE A 160 28.81 9.42 -0.35
CA ILE A 160 29.85 10.15 0.37
C ILE A 160 31.09 10.19 -0.53
N ASP A 161 31.54 11.39 -0.88
CA ASP A 161 32.83 11.60 -1.53
C ASP A 161 33.95 11.45 -0.49
N VAL A 162 34.83 10.45 -0.68
CA VAL A 162 35.91 10.14 0.27
C VAL A 162 37.20 10.79 -0.23
N THR A 163 37.59 11.91 0.37
CA THR A 163 38.73 12.72 -0.08
C THR A 163 40.06 12.33 0.59
N SER A 164 40.03 11.58 1.70
CA SER A 164 41.23 11.05 2.36
C SER A 164 40.90 9.93 3.35
N LYS A 165 41.84 9.02 3.59
CA LYS A 165 41.74 7.98 4.63
C LYS A 165 42.20 8.56 5.97
N SER A 166 41.37 8.46 7.02
CA SER A 166 41.74 8.78 8.40
C SER A 166 42.69 7.74 8.99
#